data_AF-A0A8J7FHF1-F1
#
_entry.id   AF-A0A8J7FHF1-F1
#
_cell.length_a   1.000
_cell.length_b   1.000
_cell.length_c   1.000
_cell.angle_alpha   90.00
_cell.angle_beta   90.00
_cell.angle_gamma   90.00
#
_symmetry.space_group_name_H-M   'P 1'
#
loop_
_entity.id
_entity.type
_entity.pdbx_description
1 polymer ?
#
loop_
_entity_poly.entity_id
_entity_poly.type
_entity_poly.pdbx_seq_one_letter_code
_entity_poly.pdbx_strand_id
1 'polypeptide(L)'
;MEFSITFVQLFFWGVYLAAPILLMLCTLIIIVGQVVGRLEGWGRFNALYWSFITALTVGYGDIRPMSKLAKVLAIVIAFLGIMLTGIFVAITVATASSAFHQSIDPIVLKGIEERFK
;
A
#
# COMPACT_ATOMS: atom_id res chain seq x y z
N MET A 1 -25.95 7.86 3.69
CA MET A 1 -25.52 6.46 3.46
C MET A 1 -25.01 6.22 2.05
N GLU A 2 -25.49 6.96 1.04
CA GLU A 2 -25.03 6.80 -0.36
C GLU A 2 -23.52 6.98 -0.54
N PHE A 3 -22.94 8.06 0.01
CA PHE A 3 -21.48 8.28 -0.02
C PHE A 3 -20.67 7.04 0.40
N SER A 4 -21.00 6.46 1.57
CA SER A 4 -20.27 5.32 2.13
C SER A 4 -20.34 4.09 1.23
N ILE A 5 -21.50 3.84 0.61
CA ILE A 5 -21.70 2.71 -0.31
C ILE A 5 -20.89 2.93 -1.59
N THR A 6 -21.01 4.11 -2.19
CA THR A 6 -20.27 4.47 -3.41
C THR A 6 -18.77 4.40 -3.20
N PHE A 7 -18.27 4.91 -2.07
CA PHE A 7 -16.85 4.81 -1.70
C PHE A 7 -16.38 3.35 -1.65
N VAL A 8 -17.10 2.49 -0.92
CA VAL A 8 -16.74 1.07 -0.77
C VAL A 8 -16.71 0.36 -2.12
N GLN A 9 -17.72 0.59 -2.96
CA GLN A 9 -17.79 -0.01 -4.29
C GLN A 9 -16.63 0.43 -5.18
N LEU A 10 -16.37 1.74 -5.26
CA LEU A 10 -15.27 2.29 -6.06
C LEU A 10 -13.91 1.84 -5.52
N PHE A 11 -13.75 1.74 -4.19
CA PHE A 11 -12.52 1.26 -3.56
C PHE A 11 -12.19 -0.17 -3.98
N PHE A 12 -13.13 -1.11 -3.79
CA PHE A 12 -12.89 -2.50 -4.18
C PHE A 12 -12.73 -2.67 -5.68
N TRP A 13 -13.43 -1.88 -6.49
CA TRP A 13 -13.22 -1.86 -7.95
C TRP A 13 -11.82 -1.35 -8.33
N GLY A 14 -11.36 -0.26 -7.70
CA GLY A 14 -10.01 0.26 -7.88
C GLY A 14 -8.94 -0.74 -7.47
N VAL A 15 -9.13 -1.43 -6.34
CA VAL A 15 -8.25 -2.52 -5.89
C VAL A 15 -8.28 -3.69 -6.89
N TYR A 16 -9.44 -4.07 -7.42
CA TYR A 16 -9.55 -5.13 -8.42
C TYR A 16 -8.77 -4.79 -9.70
N LEU A 17 -8.89 -3.55 -10.20
CA LEU A 17 -8.15 -3.10 -11.37
C LEU A 17 -6.63 -3.05 -11.11
N ALA A 18 -6.21 -2.63 -9.91
CA ALA A 18 -4.81 -2.59 -9.51
C ALA A 18 -4.25 -3.96 -9.07
N ALA A 19 -5.10 -4.98 -8.91
CA ALA A 19 -4.74 -6.27 -8.34
C ALA A 19 -3.53 -6.93 -9.01
N PRO A 20 -3.36 -6.93 -10.35
CA PRO A 20 -2.18 -7.52 -10.98
C PRO A 20 -0.86 -6.89 -10.50
N ILE A 21 -0.83 -5.56 -10.36
CA ILE A 21 0.35 -4.83 -9.90
C ILE A 21 0.57 -5.06 -8.40
N LEU A 22 -0.49 -5.00 -7.60
CA LEU A 22 -0.41 -5.24 -6.16
C LEU A 22 0.09 -6.66 -5.85
N LEU A 23 -0.43 -7.67 -6.56
CA LEU A 23 0.00 -9.06 -6.42
C LEU A 23 1.45 -9.26 -6.88
N MET A 24 1.86 -8.61 -7.97
CA MET A 24 3.26 -8.61 -8.42
C MET A 24 4.18 -8.06 -7.33
N LEU A 25 3.87 -6.88 -6.77
CA LEU A 25 4.67 -6.27 -5.71
C LEU A 25 4.71 -7.14 -4.44
N CYS A 26 3.57 -7.66 -3.98
CA CYS A 26 3.52 -8.58 -2.85
C CYS A 26 4.38 -9.82 -3.09
N THR A 27 4.32 -10.41 -4.29
CA THR A 27 5.12 -11.58 -4.64
C THR A 27 6.62 -11.26 -4.64
N LEU A 28 7.03 -10.11 -5.18
CA LEU A 28 8.43 -9.66 -5.13
C LEU A 28 8.91 -9.44 -3.69
N ILE A 29 8.10 -8.79 -2.85
CA ILE A 29 8.41 -8.60 -1.42
C ILE A 29 8.61 -9.94 -0.73
N ILE A 30 7.71 -10.90 -0.96
CA ILE A 30 7.80 -12.25 -0.39
C ILE A 30 9.08 -12.95 -0.87
N ILE A 31 9.36 -12.95 -2.18
CA ILE A 31 10.54 -13.63 -2.74
C ILE A 31 11.83 -13.04 -2.15
N VAL A 32 11.99 -11.71 -2.19
CA VAL A 32 13.19 -11.05 -1.64
C VAL A 32 13.28 -11.29 -0.13
N GLY A 33 12.15 -11.22 0.58
CA GLY A 33 12.04 -11.55 2.00
C GLY A 33 12.54 -12.95 2.34
N GLN A 34 12.12 -13.95 1.57
CA GLN A 34 12.57 -15.34 1.74
C GLN A 34 14.07 -15.50 1.42
N VAL A 35 14.60 -14.76 0.43
CA VAL A 35 16.04 -14.76 0.15
C VAL A 35 16.81 -14.18 1.32
N VAL A 36 16.39 -13.04 1.87
CA VAL A 36 17.01 -12.43 3.07
C VAL A 36 16.93 -13.38 4.25
N GLY A 37 15.76 -13.98 4.50
CA GLY A 37 15.59 -14.95 5.57
C GLY A 37 16.55 -16.13 5.46
N ARG A 38 16.80 -16.65 4.24
CA ARG A 38 17.80 -17.71 4.03
C ARG A 38 19.23 -17.24 4.29
N LEU A 39 19.59 -16.02 3.86
CA LEU A 39 20.92 -15.44 4.10
C LEU A 39 21.21 -15.23 5.59
N GLU A 40 20.17 -14.94 6.37
CA GLU A 40 20.27 -14.65 7.81
C GLU A 40 19.90 -15.85 8.70
N GLY A 41 19.53 -17.00 8.11
CA GLY A 41 19.17 -18.22 8.85
C GLY A 41 17.81 -18.18 9.54
N TRP A 42 16.89 -17.32 9.11
CA TRP A 42 15.55 -17.20 9.69
C TRP A 42 14.60 -18.29 9.19
N GLY A 43 13.64 -18.65 10.03
CA GLY A 43 12.50 -19.46 9.61
C GLY A 43 11.65 -18.75 8.54
N ARG A 44 10.96 -19.52 7.68
CA ARG A 44 10.16 -18.99 6.55
C ARG A 44 9.11 -17.97 7.00
N PHE A 45 8.48 -18.20 8.16
CA PHE A 45 7.48 -17.29 8.71
C PHE A 45 8.11 -15.98 9.21
N ASN A 46 9.26 -16.05 9.90
CA ASN A 46 9.99 -14.85 10.32
C ASN A 46 10.46 -14.02 9.13
N ALA A 47 10.89 -14.67 8.05
CA ALA A 47 11.25 -14.00 6.80
C ALA A 47 10.04 -13.31 6.13
N LEU A 48 8.88 -13.98 6.13
CA LEU A 48 7.62 -13.41 5.62
C LEU A 48 7.20 -12.20 6.47
N TYR A 49 7.12 -12.38 7.78
CA TYR A 49 6.80 -11.33 8.74
C TYR A 49 7.73 -10.12 8.56
N TRP A 50 9.05 -10.34 8.58
CA TRP A 50 10.05 -9.28 8.40
C TRP A 50 9.88 -8.53 7.08
N SER A 51 9.60 -9.24 5.99
CA SER A 51 9.43 -8.63 4.67
C SER A 51 8.24 -7.68 4.62
N PHE A 52 7.11 -8.04 5.23
CA PHE A 52 5.92 -7.20 5.26
C PHE A 52 6.02 -6.04 6.25
N ILE A 53 6.55 -6.24 7.46
CA ILE A 53 6.71 -5.11 8.39
C ILE A 53 7.72 -4.09 7.87
N THR A 54 8.69 -4.53 7.06
CA THR A 54 9.65 -3.63 6.39
C THR A 54 8.98 -2.92 5.22
N ALA A 55 8.28 -3.65 4.34
CA ALA A 55 7.57 -3.07 3.20
C ALA A 55 6.47 -2.08 3.61
N LEU A 56 5.75 -2.38 4.70
CA LEU A 56 4.71 -1.52 5.25
C LEU A 56 5.25 -0.41 6.17
N THR A 57 6.57 -0.26 6.26
CA THR A 57 7.26 0.77 7.06
C THR A 57 6.99 0.71 8.57
N VAL A 58 6.51 -0.43 9.07
CA VAL A 58 6.26 -0.67 10.50
C VAL A 58 7.57 -0.81 11.27
N GLY A 59 8.49 -1.65 10.78
CA GLY A 59 9.88 -1.68 11.21
C GLY A 59 10.13 -1.91 12.71
N TYR A 60 9.48 -2.90 13.34
CA TYR A 60 9.65 -3.18 14.79
C TYR A 60 11.09 -3.40 15.26
N GLY A 61 11.98 -3.88 14.38
CA GLY A 61 13.42 -4.01 14.65
C GLY A 61 13.83 -5.22 15.50
N ASP A 62 12.86 -6.06 15.85
CA ASP A 62 12.99 -7.36 16.51
C ASP A 62 13.78 -8.37 15.65
N ILE A 63 13.55 -8.36 14.34
CA ILE A 63 14.29 -9.14 13.36
C ILE A 63 14.88 -8.16 12.33
N ARG A 64 16.17 -8.27 12.04
CA ARG A 64 16.86 -7.36 11.12
C ARG A 64 18.06 -8.00 10.42
N PRO A 65 18.32 -7.68 9.15
CA PRO A 65 19.42 -8.25 8.40
C PRO A 65 20.77 -7.72 8.93
N MET A 66 21.72 -8.62 9.12
CA MET A 66 23.05 -8.28 9.63
C MET A 66 24.10 -8.26 8.52
N SER A 67 23.98 -9.17 7.54
CA SER A 67 24.90 -9.29 6.41
C SER A 67 24.78 -8.12 5.42
N LYS A 68 25.88 -7.81 4.74
CA LYS A 68 25.92 -6.71 3.75
C LYS A 68 24.90 -6.92 2.63
N LEU A 69 24.82 -8.14 2.09
CA LEU A 69 23.90 -8.48 1.00
C LEU A 69 22.44 -8.37 1.46
N ALA A 70 22.10 -8.90 2.64
CA ALA A 70 20.74 -8.81 3.15
C ALA A 70 20.30 -7.36 3.43
N LYS A 71 21.21 -6.48 3.87
CA LYS A 71 20.94 -5.04 4.02
C LYS A 71 20.64 -4.37 2.69
N VAL A 72 21.36 -4.70 1.61
CA VAL A 72 21.05 -4.19 0.26
C VAL A 72 19.68 -4.67 -0.19
N LEU A 73 19.35 -5.95 0.02
CA LEU A 73 18.02 -6.49 -0.30
C LEU A 73 16.89 -5.85 0.54
N ALA A 74 17.17 -5.48 1.79
CA ALA A 74 16.22 -4.75 2.62
C ALA A 74 15.89 -3.36 2.06
N ILE A 75 16.87 -2.66 1.50
CA ILE A 75 16.65 -1.39 0.80
C ILE A 75 15.70 -1.62 -0.40
N VAL A 76 15.90 -2.69 -1.16
CA VAL A 76 15.00 -3.07 -2.27
C VAL A 76 13.57 -3.30 -1.77
N ILE A 77 13.39 -4.05 -0.67
CA ILE A 77 12.07 -4.25 -0.06
C ILE A 77 11.44 -2.92 0.37
N ALA A 78 12.21 -2.00 0.93
CA ALA A 78 11.69 -0.69 1.34
C ALA A 78 11.14 0.10 0.14
N PHE A 79 11.85 0.14 -0.99
CA PHE A 79 11.34 0.77 -2.22
C PHE A 79 10.07 0.10 -2.74
N LEU A 80 10.03 -1.23 -2.80
CA LEU A 80 8.83 -1.98 -3.21
C LEU A 80 7.64 -1.71 -2.28
N GLY A 81 7.90 -1.59 -0.98
CA GLY A 81 6.92 -1.28 0.04
C GLY A 81 6.31 0.12 -0.09
N ILE A 82 7.13 1.13 -0.38
CA ILE A 82 6.67 2.49 -0.67
C ILE A 82 5.77 2.49 -1.91
N MET A 83 6.13 1.76 -2.96
CA MET A 83 5.27 1.62 -4.15
C MET A 83 3.93 0.95 -3.81
N LEU A 84 3.96 -0.14 -3.05
CA LEU A 84 2.76 -0.87 -2.63
C LEU A 84 1.81 0.03 -1.82
N THR A 85 2.32 0.69 -0.78
CA THR A 85 1.53 1.57 0.08
C THR A 85 1.05 2.81 -0.68
N GLY A 86 1.88 3.37 -1.56
CA GLY A 86 1.51 4.50 -2.42
C GLY A 86 0.34 4.19 -3.34
N ILE A 87 0.27 2.99 -3.93
CA ILE A 87 -0.88 2.58 -4.76
C ILE A 87 -2.15 2.49 -3.90
N PHE A 88 -2.09 1.90 -2.71
CA PHE A 88 -3.23 1.83 -1.80
C PHE A 88 -3.75 3.23 -1.41
N VAL A 89 -2.84 4.14 -1.09
CA VAL A 89 -3.19 5.54 -0.77
C VAL A 89 -3.83 6.22 -1.98
N ALA A 90 -3.24 6.07 -3.18
CA ALA A 90 -3.77 6.67 -4.40
C ALA A 90 -5.20 6.19 -4.72
N ILE A 91 -5.46 4.88 -4.60
CA ILE A 91 -6.80 4.32 -4.79
C ILE A 91 -7.76 4.93 -3.77
N THR A 92 -7.39 4.93 -2.48
CA THR A 92 -8.23 5.46 -1.39
C THR A 92 -8.60 6.92 -1.62
N VAL A 93 -7.64 7.76 -2.01
CA VAL A 93 -7.86 9.19 -2.24
C VAL A 93 -8.72 9.41 -3.49
N ALA A 94 -8.44 8.70 -4.59
CA ALA A 94 -9.20 8.83 -5.82
C ALA A 94 -10.66 8.39 -5.63
N THR A 95 -10.89 7.31 -4.89
CA THR A 95 -12.25 6.78 -4.65
C THR A 95 -13.02 7.66 -3.67
N ALA A 96 -12.36 8.19 -2.63
CA ALA A 96 -12.94 9.18 -1.75
C ALA A 96 -13.38 10.42 -2.53
N SER A 97 -12.48 11.00 -3.33
CA SER A 97 -12.77 12.18 -4.16
C SER A 97 -13.95 11.93 -5.10
N SER A 98 -13.95 10.79 -5.81
CA SER A 98 -15.03 10.41 -6.73
C SER A 98 -16.37 10.23 -6.02
N ALA A 99 -16.39 9.62 -4.84
CA ALA A 99 -17.59 9.44 -4.04
C ALA A 99 -18.13 10.78 -3.50
N PHE A 100 -17.24 11.71 -3.11
CA PHE A 100 -17.64 13.05 -2.69
C PHE A 100 -18.29 13.83 -3.83
N HIS A 101 -17.68 13.82 -5.01
CA HIS A 101 -18.24 14.51 -6.18
C HIS A 101 -19.63 14.00 -6.58
N GLN A 102 -19.91 12.72 -6.38
CA GLN A 102 -21.23 12.15 -6.68
C GLN A 102 -22.27 12.40 -5.58
N SER A 103 -21.83 12.62 -4.34
CA SER A 103 -22.72 12.74 -3.18
C SER A 103 -23.06 14.19 -2.80
N ILE A 104 -22.32 15.18 -3.32
CA ILE A 104 -22.57 16.59 -3.05
C ILE A 104 -23.41 17.20 -4.18
N ASP A 105 -24.50 17.87 -3.81
CA ASP A 105 -25.38 18.60 -4.71
C ASP A 105 -24.59 19.70 -5.47
N PRO A 106 -24.68 19.80 -6.81
CA PRO A 106 -23.92 20.77 -7.61
C PRO A 106 -24.04 22.23 -7.14
N ILE A 107 -25.17 22.58 -6.51
CA ILE A 107 -25.43 23.91 -5.95
C ILE A 107 -24.53 24.20 -4.75
N VAL A 108 -24.32 23.19 -3.88
CA VAL A 108 -23.46 23.32 -2.70
C VAL A 108 -21.99 23.39 -3.13
N LEU A 109 -21.58 22.63 -4.15
CA LEU A 109 -20.22 22.71 -4.72
C LEU A 109 -19.91 24.11 -5.25
N LYS A 110 -20.81 24.71 -6.04
CA LYS A 110 -20.66 26.08 -6.52
C LYS A 110 -20.55 27.09 -5.37
N GLY A 111 -21.38 26.96 -4.34
CA GLY A 111 -21.33 27.84 -3.17
C GLY A 111 -20.03 27.74 -2.37
N ILE A 112 -19.40 26.55 -2.34
CA ILE A 112 -18.08 26.37 -1.72
C ILE A 112 -16.98 26.99 -2.61
N GLU A 113 -16.98 26.72 -3.91
CA GLU A 113 -15.98 27.28 -4.84
C GLU A 113 -16.02 28.81 -4.91
N GLU A 114 -17.20 29.42 -4.87
CA GLU A 114 -17.37 30.88 -4.83
C GLU A 114 -16.91 31.50 -3.50
N ARG A 115 -16.93 30.72 -2.40
CA ARG A 115 -16.52 31.19 -1.06
C ARG A 115 -15.02 31.10 -0.81
N PHE A 116 -14.32 30.27 -1.57
CA PHE A 116 -12.87 30.05 -1.44
C PHE A 116 -12.06 30.59 -2.63
N LYS A 117 -12.70 31.26 -3.59
CA LYS A 117 -12.07 32.21 -4.53
C LYS A 117 -12.05 33.61 -3.91
#